data_AF-A0AAV6NJR0-F1
#
_entry.id   AF-A0AAV6NJR0-F1
#
_cell.length_a   1.000
_cell.length_b   1.000
_cell.length_c   1.000
_cell.angle_alpha   90.00
_cell.angle_beta   90.00
_cell.angle_gamma   90.00
#
_symmetry.space_group_name_H-M   'P 1'
#
loop_
_entity.id
_entity.type
_entity.pdbx_description
1 polymer ?
#
loop_
_entity_poly.entity_id
_entity_poly.type
_entity_poly.pdbx_seq_one_letter_code
_entity_poly.pdbx_strand_id
1 'polypeptide(L)'
;MQKREHNKLGGNVGGVSSAPPAKRGRPFGSVNSNAAAAVEIFAPSALLGPSFHVHTSFADQNNKKIVLALQSGLKSELTWALNTLTLLSFKEKDDMRRDSTPLAKIPGLLDALLQVIDDWRDIALPKDLVKKARIRTLGVNSSVTGFGNEYEALGSNGLRPGSSASEVTVHTSKSSPRHWWLDEDGLFSLDDEGRAERQQCAVSASNIIRNFSFMPENESIMAQHRHTLETVFQCIEDHVTEDDELVTNALETIVNLSPLLDLRIFSSSKPSYIKITEKRAVEGIMGMLGSSVKVWHCSAAELLGRLIINPDNEPFLLPFIPQIHKRLVDLMSIPALDAQAAAVGALYNLVEVNMDCRLKLASERWAIDRLLKVIKMPHPVPEICRKAAMILESLVSEPQNKGVLLAFENAFAEILFLDGRYSDTFARILYELTSRPNNKVAAAQGVWGM
;
A
#
# COMPACT_ATOMS: atom_id res chain seq x y z
N MET A 1 -42.72 10.25 -73.62
CA MET A 1 -42.26 9.41 -72.50
C MET A 1 -41.14 8.50 -73.00
N GLN A 2 -39.93 9.03 -73.05
CA GLN A 2 -38.75 8.44 -73.73
C GLN A 2 -37.95 7.64 -72.68
N LYS A 3 -37.81 6.31 -72.69
CA LYS A 3 -37.24 5.31 -73.64
C LYS A 3 -35.71 5.37 -73.84
N ARG A 4 -35.04 4.42 -73.15
CA ARG A 4 -34.21 3.31 -73.67
C ARG A 4 -32.73 3.56 -74.08
N GLU A 5 -31.94 2.50 -73.84
CA GLU A 5 -30.66 2.08 -74.48
C GLU A 5 -29.33 2.59 -73.88
N HIS A 6 -28.38 1.72 -73.50
CA HIS A 6 -27.39 0.98 -74.32
C HIS A 6 -26.31 1.90 -74.94
N ASN A 7 -25.03 1.75 -74.52
CA ASN A 7 -23.79 1.92 -75.32
C ASN A 7 -22.55 1.96 -74.40
N LYS A 8 -21.60 1.02 -74.55
CA LYS A 8 -20.32 1.08 -75.32
C LYS A 8 -19.12 1.48 -74.44
N LEU A 9 -18.15 0.56 -74.27
CA LEU A 9 -16.88 0.44 -75.05
C LEU A 9 -15.96 1.64 -74.79
N GLY A 10 -14.82 1.48 -74.12
CA GLY A 10 -13.58 0.82 -74.59
C GLY A 10 -12.46 1.87 -74.39
N GLY A 11 -11.19 1.60 -74.13
CA GLY A 11 -10.32 0.45 -74.30
C GLY A 11 -8.93 1.00 -74.65
N ASN A 12 -7.89 0.47 -73.98
CA ASN A 12 -6.47 0.36 -74.34
C ASN A 12 -5.76 1.42 -75.21
N VAL A 13 -4.53 1.78 -74.77
CA VAL A 13 -3.18 1.63 -75.39
C VAL A 13 -2.25 2.43 -74.47
N GLY A 14 -1.09 2.02 -73.97
CA GLY A 14 -0.01 1.14 -74.43
C GLY A 14 1.29 1.86 -74.05
N GLY A 15 2.21 1.18 -73.34
CA GLY A 15 3.41 1.82 -72.79
C GLY A 15 4.46 2.20 -73.83
N VAL A 16 5.24 3.25 -73.55
CA VAL A 16 6.54 3.51 -74.20
C VAL A 16 7.48 4.25 -73.23
N SER A 17 8.68 3.71 -73.16
CA SER A 17 9.95 4.22 -72.65
C SER A 17 10.33 5.66 -73.03
N SER A 18 10.92 6.42 -72.10
CA SER A 18 11.97 7.42 -72.40
C SER A 18 12.73 7.89 -71.14
N ALA A 19 14.02 7.60 -71.09
CA ALA A 19 15.02 8.49 -70.48
C ALA A 19 15.38 9.60 -71.52
N PRO A 20 16.36 10.53 -71.34
CA PRO A 20 17.19 10.97 -70.20
C PRO A 20 17.12 12.55 -70.11
N PRO A 21 18.13 13.40 -69.73
CA PRO A 21 19.56 13.35 -70.07
C PRO A 21 20.56 13.56 -68.90
N ALA A 22 21.80 13.23 -69.23
CA ALA A 22 23.01 13.28 -68.43
C ALA A 22 24.05 14.28 -68.99
N LYS A 23 25.19 14.35 -68.29
CA LYS A 23 26.59 14.72 -68.71
C LYS A 23 27.05 16.06 -68.12
N ARG A 24 28.28 16.23 -67.60
CA ARG A 24 29.64 15.68 -67.89
C ARG A 24 30.46 15.64 -66.57
N GLY A 25 31.58 14.94 -66.36
CA GLY A 25 32.49 14.19 -67.22
C GLY A 25 33.60 13.50 -66.39
N ARG A 26 34.15 12.44 -66.99
CA ARG A 26 35.22 11.44 -66.69
C ARG A 26 36.64 12.00 -66.31
N PRO A 27 37.71 11.17 -66.05
CA PRO A 27 37.82 9.68 -65.88
C PRO A 27 38.91 9.09 -64.89
N PHE A 28 38.88 7.74 -64.78
CA PHE A 28 39.98 6.72 -64.60
C PHE A 28 40.64 6.46 -63.22
N GLY A 29 40.69 5.17 -62.81
CA GLY A 29 41.79 4.60 -62.01
C GLY A 29 41.48 3.46 -61.01
N SER A 30 41.60 2.20 -61.44
CA SER A 30 42.19 1.01 -60.75
C SER A 30 41.83 0.59 -59.29
N VAL A 31 41.21 -0.60 -59.18
CA VAL A 31 41.57 -1.81 -58.36
C VAL A 31 42.29 -1.63 -57.00
N ASN A 32 41.62 -1.95 -55.86
CA ASN A 32 41.94 -3.02 -54.88
C ASN A 32 41.25 -2.87 -53.49
N SER A 33 40.80 -4.01 -52.95
CA SER A 33 40.93 -4.56 -51.57
C SER A 33 40.67 -3.73 -50.30
N ASN A 34 39.72 -4.22 -49.49
CA ASN A 34 39.66 -4.34 -48.02
C ASN A 34 39.99 -3.16 -47.06
N ALA A 35 39.02 -2.97 -46.16
CA ALA A 35 39.13 -2.70 -44.71
C ALA A 35 39.25 -1.26 -44.17
N ALA A 36 38.30 -1.01 -43.24
CA ALA A 36 38.37 -0.21 -42.01
C ALA A 36 38.05 1.30 -42.00
N ALA A 37 37.12 1.60 -41.09
CA ALA A 37 36.96 2.82 -40.27
C ALA A 37 36.40 4.11 -40.92
N ALA A 38 35.16 4.43 -40.53
CA ALA A 38 34.74 5.80 -40.29
C ALA A 38 33.81 5.80 -39.06
N VAL A 39 34.30 6.45 -38.00
CA VAL A 39 33.63 6.76 -36.76
C VAL A 39 32.74 7.98 -37.02
N GLU A 40 31.43 7.87 -36.79
CA GLU A 40 30.58 9.05 -36.58
C GLU A 40 30.00 8.99 -35.17
N ILE A 41 30.50 9.90 -34.35
CA ILE A 41 30.07 10.20 -32.99
C ILE A 41 28.80 11.05 -33.10
N PHE A 42 27.66 10.49 -32.73
CA PHE A 42 26.50 11.27 -32.30
C PHE A 42 26.34 11.07 -30.79
N ALA A 43 26.66 12.10 -30.02
CA ALA A 43 26.41 12.16 -28.59
C ALA A 43 24.91 12.41 -28.34
N PRO A 44 24.25 11.69 -27.42
CA PRO A 44 23.03 12.17 -26.79
C PRO A 44 23.38 12.96 -25.54
N SER A 45 22.82 14.17 -25.48
CA SER A 45 22.90 15.12 -24.37
C SER A 45 22.54 14.49 -23.02
N ALA A 46 23.30 14.88 -22.01
CA ALA A 46 23.14 14.53 -20.61
C ALA A 46 21.73 14.77 -20.07
N LEU A 47 21.13 13.74 -19.47
CA LEU A 47 20.01 13.83 -18.54
C LEU A 47 20.10 12.64 -17.56
N LEU A 48 20.46 12.98 -16.31
CA LEU A 48 20.10 12.35 -15.04
C LEU A 48 20.26 10.82 -14.89
N GLY A 49 21.34 10.41 -14.19
CA GLY A 49 21.46 9.10 -13.51
C GLY A 49 21.69 7.88 -14.41
N PRO A 50 22.19 6.75 -13.85
CA PRO A 50 22.32 5.50 -14.60
C PRO A 50 20.92 4.94 -14.90
N SER A 51 20.44 5.14 -16.13
CA SER A 51 19.24 4.48 -16.64
C SER A 51 19.56 3.01 -16.95
N PHE A 52 19.25 2.12 -15.99
CA PHE A 52 19.34 0.68 -16.18
C PHE A 52 18.24 0.21 -17.13
N HIS A 53 18.54 0.15 -18.42
CA HIS A 53 17.64 -0.44 -19.42
C HIS A 53 17.68 -1.97 -19.28
N VAL A 54 16.69 -2.54 -18.58
CA VAL A 54 16.47 -3.99 -18.56
C VAL A 54 15.83 -4.40 -19.88
N HIS A 55 16.44 -5.34 -20.60
CA HIS A 55 15.91 -5.81 -21.88
C HIS A 55 14.52 -6.44 -21.67
N THR A 56 13.55 -6.14 -22.53
CA THR A 56 12.14 -6.55 -22.35
C THR A 56 11.94 -8.07 -22.32
N SER A 57 12.81 -8.84 -22.97
CA SER A 57 12.81 -10.31 -22.94
C SER A 57 13.55 -10.92 -21.75
N PHE A 58 14.13 -10.10 -20.86
CA PHE A 58 14.97 -10.59 -19.76
C PHE A 58 14.17 -11.50 -18.81
N ALA A 59 12.98 -11.06 -18.42
CA ALA A 59 12.09 -11.82 -17.55
C ALA A 59 11.71 -13.17 -18.17
N ASP A 60 11.40 -13.20 -19.47
CA ASP A 60 11.01 -14.42 -20.18
C ASP A 60 12.14 -15.43 -20.28
N GLN A 61 13.38 -14.96 -20.47
CA GLN A 61 14.56 -15.82 -20.57
C GLN A 61 15.04 -16.34 -19.21
N ASN A 62 14.79 -15.59 -18.13
CA ASN A 62 15.31 -15.88 -16.80
C ASN A 62 14.24 -16.34 -15.80
N ASN A 63 12.97 -16.50 -16.19
CA ASN A 63 11.85 -16.80 -15.29
C ASN A 63 12.11 -17.98 -14.35
N LYS A 64 12.57 -19.13 -14.88
CA LYS A 64 12.90 -20.32 -14.08
C LYS A 64 14.07 -20.08 -13.15
N LYS A 65 15.10 -19.37 -13.62
CA LYS A 65 16.29 -19.06 -12.82
C LYS A 65 15.92 -18.17 -11.64
N ILE A 66 15.08 -17.16 -11.86
CA ILE A 66 14.61 -16.26 -10.81
C ILE A 66 13.89 -17.04 -9.72
N VAL A 67 12.92 -17.90 -10.09
CA VAL A 67 12.15 -18.70 -9.10
C VAL A 67 13.05 -19.66 -8.35
N LEU A 68 13.92 -20.40 -9.05
CA LEU A 68 14.85 -21.33 -8.41
C LEU A 68 15.86 -20.63 -7.51
N ALA A 69 16.33 -19.43 -7.88
CA ALA A 69 17.24 -18.64 -7.07
C ALA A 69 16.58 -18.22 -5.74
N LEU A 70 15.32 -17.77 -5.77
CA LEU A 70 14.54 -17.48 -4.56
C LEU A 70 14.38 -18.71 -3.67
N GLN A 71 14.13 -19.88 -4.26
CA GLN A 71 13.90 -21.15 -3.54
C GLN A 71 15.20 -21.87 -3.13
N SER A 72 16.36 -21.45 -3.63
CA SER A 72 17.61 -22.18 -3.48
C SER A 72 18.17 -22.18 -2.05
N GLY A 73 17.78 -21.19 -1.23
CA GLY A 73 18.40 -20.92 0.07
C GLY A 73 19.83 -20.37 -0.02
N LEU A 74 20.38 -20.18 -1.22
CA LEU A 74 21.72 -19.63 -1.42
C LEU A 74 21.69 -18.10 -1.37
N LYS A 75 22.43 -17.51 -0.43
CA LYS A 75 22.47 -16.05 -0.20
C LYS A 75 22.75 -15.25 -1.47
N SER A 76 23.76 -15.63 -2.26
CA SER A 76 24.12 -14.90 -3.49
C SER A 76 23.02 -14.93 -4.55
N GLU A 77 22.37 -16.08 -4.73
CA GLU A 77 21.32 -16.27 -5.72
C GLU A 77 20.03 -15.57 -5.28
N LEU A 78 19.68 -15.65 -3.99
CA LEU A 78 18.55 -14.94 -3.40
C LEU A 78 18.71 -13.42 -3.58
N THR A 79 19.87 -12.87 -3.21
CA THR A 79 20.17 -11.44 -3.40
C THR A 79 20.13 -11.03 -4.87
N TRP A 80 20.68 -11.85 -5.77
CA TRP A 80 20.60 -11.61 -7.21
C TRP A 80 19.16 -11.56 -7.70
N ALA A 81 18.33 -12.52 -7.29
CA ALA A 81 16.93 -12.61 -7.69
C ALA A 81 16.11 -11.41 -7.15
N LEU A 82 16.29 -11.04 -5.88
CA LEU A 82 15.60 -9.90 -5.28
C LEU A 82 16.01 -8.58 -5.95
N ASN A 83 17.29 -8.34 -6.20
CA ASN A 83 17.75 -7.14 -6.91
C ASN A 83 17.19 -7.07 -8.34
N THR A 84 17.18 -8.21 -9.04
CA THR A 84 16.61 -8.33 -10.38
C THR A 84 15.12 -8.01 -10.37
N LEU A 85 14.37 -8.56 -9.42
CA LEU A 85 12.93 -8.34 -9.30
C LEU A 85 12.59 -6.93 -8.85
N THR A 86 13.40 -6.30 -8.01
CA THR A 86 13.24 -4.89 -7.67
C THR A 86 13.25 -4.02 -8.93
N LEU A 87 14.21 -4.25 -9.83
CA LEU A 87 14.27 -3.55 -11.12
C LEU A 87 13.06 -3.86 -12.01
N LEU A 88 12.67 -5.13 -12.12
CA LEU A 88 11.51 -5.55 -12.94
C LEU A 88 10.16 -5.11 -12.38
N SER A 89 10.08 -4.85 -11.08
CA SER A 89 8.87 -4.39 -10.39
C SER A 89 8.68 -2.87 -10.50
N PHE A 90 9.73 -2.13 -10.88
CA PHE A 90 9.65 -0.68 -11.00
C PHE A 90 9.07 -0.30 -12.37
N LYS A 91 8.06 0.56 -12.35
CA LYS A 91 7.48 1.17 -13.56
C LYS A 91 7.86 2.64 -13.61
N GLU A 92 8.67 3.04 -14.58
CA GLU A 92 8.98 4.46 -14.78
C GLU A 92 7.72 5.20 -15.25
N LYS A 93 7.50 6.41 -14.71
CA LYS A 93 6.23 7.14 -14.82
C LYS A 93 5.87 7.53 -16.26
N ASP A 94 6.85 7.61 -17.15
CA ASP A 94 6.69 8.05 -18.54
C ASP A 94 6.71 6.90 -19.56
N ASP A 95 6.98 5.66 -19.14
CA ASP A 95 6.99 4.53 -20.06
C ASP A 95 5.57 3.99 -20.26
N MET A 96 4.88 4.55 -21.26
CA MET A 96 3.62 4.04 -21.80
C MET A 96 3.77 2.66 -22.48
N ARG A 97 4.96 2.06 -22.42
CA ARG A 97 5.24 0.75 -23.00
C ARG A 97 4.80 -0.37 -22.08
N ARG A 98 4.36 -1.46 -22.72
CA ARG A 98 3.86 -2.72 -22.17
C ARG A 98 4.94 -3.54 -21.45
N ASP A 99 5.83 -2.88 -20.72
CA ASP A 99 7.00 -3.49 -20.09
C ASP A 99 6.77 -3.76 -18.59
N SER A 100 5.51 -3.74 -18.12
CA SER A 100 5.19 -4.37 -16.85
C SER A 100 5.57 -5.85 -16.92
N THR A 101 6.13 -6.38 -15.83
CA THR A 101 6.37 -7.82 -15.67
C THR A 101 5.12 -8.40 -15.01
N PRO A 102 4.13 -8.88 -15.79
CA PRO A 102 2.94 -9.48 -15.21
C PRO A 102 3.36 -10.76 -14.51
N LEU A 103 2.76 -11.07 -13.36
CA LEU A 103 3.01 -12.31 -12.62
C LEU A 103 2.81 -13.55 -13.52
N ALA A 104 1.92 -13.46 -14.50
CA ALA A 104 1.70 -14.51 -15.50
C ALA A 104 2.96 -14.88 -16.33
N LYS A 105 3.95 -13.98 -16.49
CA LYS A 105 5.21 -14.26 -17.22
C LYS A 105 6.18 -15.12 -16.42
N ILE A 106 6.06 -15.14 -15.08
CA ILE A 106 6.96 -15.88 -14.19
C ILE A 106 6.11 -16.77 -13.26
N PRO A 107 5.70 -17.97 -13.72
CA PRO A 107 4.90 -18.90 -12.92
C PRO A 107 5.61 -19.26 -11.61
N GLY A 108 4.88 -19.25 -10.49
CA GLY A 108 5.41 -19.57 -9.16
C GLY A 108 6.23 -18.44 -8.50
N LEU A 109 6.37 -17.28 -9.14
CA LEU A 109 7.09 -16.15 -8.56
C LEU A 109 6.45 -15.63 -7.27
N LEU A 110 5.12 -15.50 -7.26
CA LEU A 110 4.39 -14.99 -6.10
C LEU A 110 4.59 -15.91 -4.89
N ASP A 111 4.43 -17.22 -5.07
CA ASP A 111 4.68 -18.22 -4.02
C ASP A 111 6.13 -18.18 -3.52
N ALA A 112 7.10 -18.07 -4.44
CA ALA A 112 8.51 -18.00 -4.06
C ALA A 112 8.84 -16.73 -3.27
N LEU A 113 8.22 -15.58 -3.58
CA LEU A 113 8.40 -14.34 -2.81
C LEU A 113 7.74 -14.42 -1.43
N LEU A 114 6.55 -15.04 -1.33
CA LEU A 114 5.87 -15.24 -0.04
C LEU A 114 6.70 -16.15 0.86
N GLN A 115 7.27 -17.24 0.32
CA GLN A 115 8.14 -18.13 1.07
C GLN A 115 9.34 -17.41 1.69
N VAL A 116 9.92 -16.39 1.02
CA VAL A 116 11.01 -15.59 1.61
C VAL A 116 10.55 -14.82 2.86
N ILE A 117 9.30 -14.37 2.87
CA ILE A 117 8.69 -13.68 4.03
C ILE A 117 8.37 -14.70 5.14
N ASP A 118 7.84 -15.86 4.79
CA ASP A 118 7.53 -16.93 5.74
C ASP A 118 8.79 -17.44 6.43
N ASP A 119 9.87 -17.67 5.66
CA ASP A 119 11.18 -18.08 6.17
C ASP A 119 11.75 -17.08 7.19
N TRP A 120 11.51 -15.77 7.00
CA TRP A 120 11.87 -14.76 7.98
C TRP A 120 11.02 -14.86 9.24
N ARG A 121 9.71 -15.03 9.09
CA ARG A 121 8.76 -15.11 10.21
C ARG A 121 8.99 -16.34 11.08
N ASP A 122 9.43 -17.46 10.50
CA ASP A 122 9.77 -18.67 11.25
C ASP A 122 10.95 -18.48 12.22
N ILE A 123 11.85 -17.53 11.94
CA ILE A 123 13.04 -17.24 12.74
C ILE A 123 12.97 -15.91 13.49
N ALA A 124 11.92 -15.12 13.26
CA ALA A 124 11.75 -13.81 13.89
C ALA A 124 11.51 -13.97 15.39
N LEU A 125 12.29 -13.26 16.21
CA LEU A 125 12.07 -13.20 17.65
C LEU A 125 10.99 -12.17 17.97
N PRO A 126 10.08 -12.45 18.91
CA PRO A 126 9.16 -11.43 19.42
C PRO A 126 9.93 -10.19 19.92
N LYS A 127 9.50 -8.97 19.56
CA LYS A 127 10.18 -7.71 19.94
C LYS A 127 10.47 -7.59 21.44
N ASP A 128 9.71 -8.26 22.30
CA ASP A 128 9.93 -8.28 23.75
C ASP A 128 11.24 -8.99 24.18
N LEU A 129 11.78 -9.85 23.32
CA LEU A 129 13.05 -10.58 23.52
C LEU A 129 14.22 -9.96 22.76
N VAL A 130 13.95 -9.04 21.82
CA VAL A 130 14.97 -8.24 21.16
C VAL A 130 15.52 -7.27 22.19
N LYS A 131 16.64 -7.63 22.84
CA LYS A 131 17.40 -6.73 23.72
C LYS A 131 17.51 -5.40 22.98
N LYS A 132 16.91 -4.32 23.52
CA LYS A 132 17.20 -2.94 23.10
C LYS A 132 18.71 -2.86 22.99
N ALA A 133 19.23 -2.64 21.78
CA ALA A 133 20.65 -2.51 21.54
C ALA A 133 21.18 -1.52 22.59
N ARG A 134 21.92 -2.04 23.58
CA ARG A 134 22.61 -1.16 24.52
C ARG A 134 23.56 -0.38 23.63
N ILE A 135 23.25 0.89 23.45
CA ILE A 135 24.19 1.88 22.93
C ILE A 135 25.47 1.66 23.73
N ARG A 136 26.50 1.09 23.08
CA ARG A 136 27.83 0.95 23.66
C ARG A 136 28.35 2.38 23.82
N THR A 137 28.10 2.99 24.98
CA THR A 137 28.85 4.16 25.43
C THR A 137 30.23 3.64 25.87
N LEU A 138 31.07 3.32 24.88
CA LEU A 138 32.48 3.06 25.13
C LEU A 138 33.13 4.37 25.58
N GLY A 139 33.64 4.40 26.81
CA GLY A 139 34.68 5.34 27.21
C GLY A 139 34.32 6.50 28.15
N VAL A 140 33.38 6.36 29.09
CA VAL A 140 33.19 7.44 30.10
C VAL A 140 34.04 7.28 31.36
N ASN A 141 34.62 6.11 31.69
CA ASN A 141 35.46 5.98 32.90
C ASN A 141 36.62 4.95 32.81
N SER A 142 37.23 4.73 31.63
CA SER A 142 38.39 3.83 31.52
C SER A 142 39.60 4.55 30.92
N SER A 143 40.72 4.54 31.64
CA SER A 143 41.95 5.27 31.33
C SER A 143 42.90 4.54 30.35
N VAL A 144 42.38 3.65 29.50
CA VAL A 144 43.19 2.94 28.50
C VAL A 144 42.41 2.82 27.19
N THR A 145 42.79 3.63 26.20
CA THR A 145 42.37 3.47 24.80
C THR A 145 43.42 2.62 24.09
N GLY A 146 43.04 1.46 23.58
CA GLY A 146 43.96 0.61 22.83
C GLY A 146 43.24 -0.34 21.89
N PHE A 147 43.26 -0.01 20.60
CA PHE A 147 43.10 -0.97 19.52
C PHE A 147 44.11 -2.11 19.68
N GLY A 148 43.67 -3.36 19.55
CA GLY A 148 44.59 -4.49 19.48
C GLY A 148 43.85 -5.82 19.37
N ASN A 149 43.99 -6.49 18.22
CA ASN A 149 43.58 -7.88 18.02
C ASN A 149 44.32 -8.79 19.01
N GLU A 150 43.59 -9.53 19.82
CA GLU A 150 44.17 -10.51 20.73
C GLU A 150 44.42 -11.82 19.98
N TYR A 151 45.69 -12.09 19.68
CA TYR A 151 46.20 -13.44 19.40
C TYR A 151 46.45 -14.15 20.73
N GLU A 152 46.04 -15.42 20.81
CA GLU A 152 46.31 -16.35 21.91
C GLU A 152 47.80 -16.43 22.26
N ALA A 153 48.10 -16.45 23.57
CA ALA A 153 49.34 -17.02 24.08
C ALA A 153 49.08 -17.75 25.42
N LEU A 154 49.31 -19.06 25.38
CA LEU A 154 49.38 -19.98 26.50
C LEU A 154 50.45 -19.58 27.52
N GLY A 155 50.15 -19.78 28.81
CA GLY A 155 51.13 -20.26 29.78
C GLY A 155 51.43 -19.36 30.98
N SER A 156 51.08 -19.86 32.17
CA SER A 156 52.01 -20.17 33.28
C SER A 156 51.49 -19.80 34.67
N ASN A 157 51.61 -20.78 35.55
CA ASN A 157 51.15 -20.87 36.94
C ASN A 157 51.90 -19.95 37.93
N GLY A 158 51.24 -19.63 39.06
CA GLY A 158 51.89 -19.79 40.38
C GLY A 158 51.64 -18.75 41.48
N LEU A 159 50.90 -19.18 42.53
CA LEU A 159 51.16 -19.00 43.98
C LEU A 159 50.80 -17.67 44.73
N ARG A 160 49.63 -17.72 45.44
CA ARG A 160 49.24 -17.36 46.85
C ARG A 160 50.26 -16.71 47.86
N PRO A 161 49.89 -16.27 49.10
CA PRO A 161 48.63 -15.74 49.71
C PRO A 161 48.79 -14.58 50.78
N GLY A 162 47.68 -14.02 51.32
CA GLY A 162 47.61 -13.31 52.64
C GLY A 162 46.53 -12.20 52.74
N SER A 163 45.35 -12.41 53.37
CA SER A 163 44.91 -12.03 54.75
C SER A 163 45.09 -10.53 55.10
N SER A 164 44.10 -9.70 55.49
CA SER A 164 43.07 -9.88 56.53
C SER A 164 41.92 -8.83 56.49
N ALA A 165 40.69 -9.33 56.75
CA ALA A 165 39.48 -8.78 57.43
C ALA A 165 39.17 -7.27 57.54
N SER A 166 37.97 -6.87 57.08
CA SER A 166 36.81 -6.32 57.86
C SER A 166 35.76 -5.79 56.87
N GLU A 167 34.66 -6.52 56.62
CA GLU A 167 33.31 -6.37 57.22
C GLU A 167 32.28 -5.69 56.28
N VAL A 168 31.33 -6.52 55.84
CA VAL A 168 29.89 -6.27 55.63
C VAL A 168 29.45 -5.31 54.51
N THR A 169 29.04 -5.90 53.38
CA THR A 169 27.64 -5.79 52.93
C THR A 169 27.31 -6.96 52.00
N VAL A 170 26.60 -7.94 52.56
CA VAL A 170 26.04 -9.07 51.83
C VAL A 170 24.80 -8.58 51.10
N HIS A 171 24.94 -8.24 49.82
CA HIS A 171 23.83 -8.34 48.88
C HIS A 171 23.98 -9.68 48.15
N THR A 172 23.25 -10.68 48.65
CA THR A 172 22.98 -11.91 47.90
C THR A 172 22.17 -11.58 46.66
N SER A 173 22.83 -11.27 45.55
CA SER A 173 22.24 -11.47 44.23
C SER A 173 22.21 -12.99 44.01
N LYS A 174 21.03 -13.59 44.21
CA LYS A 174 20.74 -14.91 43.64
C LYS A 174 20.90 -14.76 42.13
N SER A 175 22.06 -15.16 41.60
CA SER A 175 22.21 -15.41 40.17
C SER A 175 21.26 -16.55 39.83
N SER A 176 20.11 -16.18 39.27
CA SER A 176 19.16 -17.12 38.73
C SER A 176 19.88 -17.99 37.71
N PRO A 177 19.77 -19.34 37.75
CA PRO A 177 20.43 -20.25 36.81
C PRO A 177 19.98 -20.05 35.35
N ARG A 178 19.01 -19.16 35.11
CA ARG A 178 18.43 -18.86 33.80
C ARG A 178 19.34 -18.03 32.89
N HIS A 179 20.37 -17.37 33.41
CA HIS A 179 21.21 -16.51 32.56
C HIS A 179 22.27 -17.28 31.75
N TRP A 180 22.65 -18.49 32.18
CA TRP A 180 23.64 -19.31 31.48
C TRP A 180 23.06 -19.97 30.21
N TRP A 181 21.77 -20.33 30.23
CA TRP A 181 21.09 -20.97 29.10
C TRP A 181 20.67 -20.00 27.98
N LEU A 182 20.83 -18.69 28.17
CA LEU A 182 20.42 -17.65 27.21
C LEU A 182 21.59 -17.05 26.42
N ASP A 183 22.83 -17.36 26.80
CA ASP A 183 24.05 -16.95 26.08
C ASP A 183 24.62 -18.12 25.24
N GLU A 184 23.87 -19.21 25.08
CA GLU A 184 24.10 -20.16 23.98
C GLU A 184 23.58 -19.47 22.70
N ASP A 185 24.44 -18.65 22.10
CA ASP A 185 24.44 -18.43 20.65
C ASP A 185 24.53 -19.82 20.02
N GLY A 186 23.35 -20.41 19.80
CA GLY A 186 23.24 -21.79 19.38
C GLY A 186 24.07 -21.99 18.13
N LEU A 187 24.93 -23.00 18.14
CA LEU A 187 25.72 -23.45 16.99
C LEU A 187 24.86 -23.72 15.73
N PHE A 188 23.53 -23.74 15.89
CA PHE A 188 22.50 -23.95 14.88
C PHE A 188 21.44 -22.83 14.80
N SER A 189 21.57 -21.77 15.59
CA SER A 189 20.75 -20.56 15.49
C SER A 189 21.48 -19.55 14.61
N LEU A 190 20.76 -18.86 13.72
CA LEU A 190 21.34 -17.72 13.01
C LEU A 190 21.81 -16.70 14.04
N ASP A 191 23.04 -16.24 13.89
CA ASP A 191 23.55 -15.11 14.64
C ASP A 191 22.71 -13.85 14.35
N ASP A 192 22.89 -12.81 15.16
CA ASP A 192 22.15 -11.56 15.00
C ASP A 192 22.28 -10.99 13.57
N GLU A 193 23.47 -11.14 12.96
CA GLU A 193 23.75 -10.72 11.58
C GLU A 193 22.96 -11.54 10.56
N GLY A 194 22.98 -12.88 10.65
CA GLY A 194 22.23 -13.75 9.76
C GLY A 194 20.72 -13.52 9.83
N ARG A 195 20.18 -13.16 11.01
CA ARG A 195 18.77 -12.77 11.14
C ARG A 195 18.49 -11.40 10.50
N ALA A 196 19.35 -10.40 10.71
CA ALA A 196 19.19 -9.09 10.08
C ALA A 196 19.21 -9.19 8.54
N GLU A 197 20.07 -10.04 7.98
CA GLU A 197 20.12 -10.29 6.53
C GLU A 197 18.82 -10.94 6.01
N ARG A 198 18.25 -11.88 6.77
CA ARG A 198 16.97 -12.50 6.42
C ARG A 198 15.80 -11.53 6.50
N GLN A 199 15.78 -10.65 7.50
CA GLN A 199 14.83 -9.54 7.60
C GLN A 199 14.90 -8.65 6.37
N GLN A 200 16.11 -8.26 5.96
CA GLN A 200 16.30 -7.42 4.77
C GLN A 200 15.78 -8.09 3.50
N CYS A 201 15.97 -9.41 3.36
CA CYS A 201 15.43 -10.18 2.25
C CYS A 201 13.88 -10.18 2.26
N ALA A 202 13.26 -10.36 3.43
CA ALA A 202 11.80 -10.30 3.57
C ALA A 202 11.26 -8.90 3.27
N VAL A 203 11.93 -7.85 3.73
CA VAL A 203 11.60 -6.45 3.39
C VAL A 203 11.68 -6.24 1.88
N SER A 204 12.75 -6.67 1.21
CA SER A 204 12.87 -6.59 -0.24
C SER A 204 11.78 -7.38 -0.97
N ALA A 205 11.44 -8.59 -0.52
CA ALA A 205 10.36 -9.38 -1.09
C ALA A 205 9.00 -8.69 -0.92
N SER A 206 8.71 -8.13 0.25
CA SER A 206 7.47 -7.38 0.51
C SER A 206 7.35 -6.13 -0.35
N ASN A 207 8.47 -5.41 -0.59
CA ASN A 207 8.53 -4.26 -1.49
C ASN A 207 8.20 -4.65 -2.94
N ILE A 208 8.72 -5.79 -3.41
CA ILE A 208 8.42 -6.33 -4.76
C ILE A 208 6.93 -6.69 -4.87
N ILE A 209 6.38 -7.39 -3.88
CA ILE A 209 4.94 -7.72 -3.82
C ILE A 209 4.09 -6.44 -3.84
N ARG A 210 4.46 -5.47 -3.02
CA ARG A 210 3.82 -4.15 -2.98
C ARG A 210 3.84 -3.49 -4.35
N ASN A 211 4.98 -3.46 -5.05
CA ASN A 211 5.08 -2.89 -6.39
C ASN A 211 4.24 -3.65 -7.42
N PHE A 212 4.19 -4.99 -7.35
CA PHE A 212 3.33 -5.78 -8.22
C PHE A 212 1.84 -5.47 -8.01
N SER A 213 1.41 -5.12 -6.79
CA SER A 213 0.01 -4.72 -6.54
C SER A 213 -0.42 -3.44 -7.24
N PHE A 214 0.53 -2.57 -7.65
CA PHE A 214 0.25 -1.37 -8.45
C PHE A 214 0.14 -1.66 -9.95
N MET A 215 0.39 -2.90 -10.39
CA MET A 215 0.25 -3.29 -11.80
C MET A 215 -1.16 -3.83 -12.07
N PRO A 216 -1.95 -3.21 -12.97
CA PRO A 216 -3.33 -3.62 -13.24
C PRO A 216 -3.47 -5.07 -13.72
N GLU A 217 -2.43 -5.66 -14.32
CA GLU A 217 -2.46 -7.06 -14.76
C GLU A 217 -2.32 -8.06 -13.59
N ASN A 218 -1.83 -7.60 -12.43
CA ASN A 218 -1.49 -8.44 -11.28
C ASN A 218 -2.54 -8.39 -10.17
N GLU A 219 -3.28 -7.28 -10.04
CA GLU A 219 -4.22 -7.05 -8.93
C GLU A 219 -5.22 -8.21 -8.75
N SER A 220 -5.79 -8.72 -9.84
CA SER A 220 -6.79 -9.80 -9.81
C SER A 220 -6.19 -11.13 -9.36
N ILE A 221 -4.97 -11.43 -9.83
CA ILE A 221 -4.24 -12.64 -9.45
C ILE A 221 -3.92 -12.58 -7.95
N MET A 222 -3.40 -11.45 -7.48
CA MET A 222 -3.00 -11.27 -6.09
C MET A 222 -4.19 -11.24 -5.13
N ALA A 223 -5.29 -10.57 -5.49
CA ALA A 223 -6.50 -10.49 -4.67
C ALA A 223 -7.22 -11.85 -4.53
N GLN A 224 -7.00 -12.78 -5.46
CA GLN A 224 -7.52 -14.15 -5.39
C GLN A 224 -6.53 -15.15 -4.77
N HIS A 225 -5.30 -14.69 -4.48
CA HIS A 225 -4.24 -15.52 -3.93
C HIS A 225 -4.30 -15.54 -2.41
N ARG A 226 -4.88 -16.60 -1.85
CA ARG A 226 -5.12 -16.74 -0.41
C ARG A 226 -3.86 -16.53 0.43
N HIS A 227 -2.74 -17.14 0.02
CA HIS A 227 -1.47 -17.01 0.73
C HIS A 227 -0.98 -15.56 0.77
N THR A 228 -1.12 -14.80 -0.34
CA THR A 228 -0.74 -13.39 -0.38
C THR A 228 -1.52 -12.56 0.63
N LEU A 229 -2.84 -12.76 0.69
CA LEU A 229 -3.68 -12.04 1.63
C LEU A 229 -3.39 -12.47 3.07
N GLU A 230 -3.21 -13.76 3.32
CA GLU A 230 -2.84 -14.30 4.62
C GLU A 230 -1.55 -13.66 5.15
N THR A 231 -0.46 -13.63 4.35
CA THR A 231 0.82 -13.00 4.72
C THR A 231 0.65 -11.51 4.99
N VAL A 232 -0.07 -10.79 4.12
CA VAL A 232 -0.30 -9.35 4.27
C VAL A 232 -1.10 -9.02 5.53
N PHE A 233 -2.18 -9.76 5.81
CA PHE A 233 -2.97 -9.55 7.02
C PHE A 233 -2.23 -9.98 8.28
N GLN A 234 -1.34 -10.97 8.20
CA GLN A 234 -0.48 -11.33 9.32
C GLN A 234 0.48 -10.20 9.69
N CYS A 235 1.10 -9.54 8.70
CA CYS A 235 1.92 -8.34 8.93
C CYS A 235 1.12 -7.20 9.57
N ILE A 236 -0.13 -7.00 9.15
CA ILE A 236 -1.04 -5.99 9.71
C ILE A 236 -1.43 -6.32 11.16
N GLU A 237 -1.77 -7.57 11.45
CA GLU A 237 -2.13 -8.01 12.79
C GLU A 237 -0.94 -7.87 13.76
N ASP A 238 0.25 -8.23 13.31
CA ASP A 238 1.48 -8.19 14.10
C ASP A 238 2.17 -6.82 14.10
N HIS A 239 1.51 -5.74 13.66
CA HIS A 239 2.12 -4.40 13.47
C HIS A 239 2.87 -3.82 14.68
N VAL A 240 2.57 -4.30 15.89
CA VAL A 240 3.29 -3.91 17.11
C VAL A 240 4.69 -4.52 17.13
N THR A 241 4.80 -5.80 16.77
CA THR A 241 6.03 -6.61 16.83
C THR A 241 6.73 -6.78 15.48
N GLU A 242 6.10 -6.42 14.38
CA GLU A 242 6.66 -6.57 13.04
C GLU A 242 7.52 -5.37 12.64
N ASP A 243 8.43 -5.56 11.70
CA ASP A 243 9.19 -4.48 11.07
C ASP A 243 8.29 -3.42 10.43
N ASP A 244 8.59 -2.14 10.67
CA ASP A 244 7.74 -1.02 10.21
C ASP A 244 7.65 -0.95 8.67
N GLU A 245 8.70 -1.35 7.93
CA GLU A 245 8.67 -1.40 6.47
C GLU A 245 7.81 -2.57 5.97
N LEU A 246 7.90 -3.75 6.61
CA LEU A 246 7.01 -4.89 6.31
C LEU A 246 5.53 -4.52 6.51
N VAL A 247 5.20 -3.86 7.62
CA VAL A 247 3.84 -3.39 7.91
C VAL A 247 3.37 -2.38 6.87
N THR A 248 4.22 -1.41 6.52
CA THR A 248 3.89 -0.38 5.53
C THR A 248 3.65 -0.98 4.15
N ASN A 249 4.52 -1.90 3.71
CA ASN A 249 4.36 -2.61 2.44
C ASN A 249 3.11 -3.47 2.40
N ALA A 250 2.81 -4.18 3.48
CA ALA A 250 1.58 -4.97 3.61
C ALA A 250 0.34 -4.08 3.49
N LEU A 251 0.33 -2.95 4.19
CA LEU A 251 -0.81 -2.04 4.19
C LEU A 251 -1.03 -1.36 2.83
N GLU A 252 0.03 -0.92 2.16
CA GLU A 252 -0.07 -0.37 0.80
C GLU A 252 -0.51 -1.44 -0.21
N THR A 253 0.00 -2.66 -0.09
CA THR A 253 -0.44 -3.80 -0.91
C THR A 253 -1.93 -4.03 -0.76
N ILE A 254 -2.46 -4.14 0.47
CA ILE A 254 -3.87 -4.44 0.65
C ILE A 254 -4.78 -3.28 0.27
N VAL A 255 -4.36 -2.03 0.46
CA VAL A 255 -5.12 -0.86 0.00
C VAL A 255 -5.30 -0.90 -1.53
N ASN A 256 -4.28 -1.30 -2.27
CA ASN A 256 -4.39 -1.46 -3.72
C ASN A 256 -5.31 -2.60 -4.13
N LEU A 257 -5.19 -3.76 -3.46
CA LEU A 257 -6.02 -4.93 -3.76
C LEU A 257 -7.46 -4.83 -3.25
N SER A 258 -7.74 -3.89 -2.35
CA SER A 258 -9.03 -3.78 -1.66
C SER A 258 -10.28 -3.68 -2.54
N PRO A 259 -10.27 -3.05 -3.75
CA PRO A 259 -11.45 -3.03 -4.60
C PRO A 259 -11.86 -4.43 -5.11
N LEU A 260 -10.93 -5.39 -5.13
CA LEU A 260 -11.15 -6.77 -5.57
C LEU A 260 -11.19 -7.76 -4.40
N LEU A 261 -10.99 -7.29 -3.17
CA LEU A 261 -10.90 -8.14 -1.99
C LEU A 261 -12.29 -8.60 -1.54
N ASP A 262 -12.44 -9.90 -1.40
CA ASP A 262 -13.56 -10.56 -0.72
C ASP A 262 -13.01 -11.29 0.51
N LEU A 263 -13.46 -10.86 1.70
CA LEU A 263 -13.00 -11.41 2.97
C LEU A 263 -13.32 -12.92 3.12
N ARG A 264 -14.33 -13.45 2.43
CA ARG A 264 -14.68 -14.89 2.45
C ARG A 264 -13.55 -15.80 1.97
N ILE A 265 -12.53 -15.24 1.32
CA ILE A 265 -11.32 -15.98 0.97
C ILE A 265 -10.66 -16.64 2.19
N PHE A 266 -10.83 -16.08 3.39
CA PHE A 266 -10.29 -16.63 4.65
C PHE A 266 -11.09 -17.82 5.19
N SER A 267 -12.38 -17.95 4.87
CA SER A 267 -13.18 -19.16 5.14
C SER A 267 -13.14 -20.20 4.01
N SER A 268 -12.40 -19.95 2.93
CA SER A 268 -12.34 -20.90 1.81
C SER A 268 -11.74 -22.25 2.21
N SER A 269 -12.17 -23.32 1.54
CA SER A 269 -11.63 -24.69 1.74
C SER A 269 -10.25 -24.90 1.10
N LYS A 270 -9.66 -23.86 0.48
CA LYS A 270 -8.32 -23.91 -0.09
C LYS A 270 -7.28 -24.09 1.02
N PRO A 271 -6.10 -24.67 0.72
CA PRO A 271 -5.01 -24.73 1.67
C PRO A 271 -4.74 -23.34 2.26
N SER A 272 -4.73 -23.29 3.59
CA SER A 272 -4.37 -22.11 4.37
C SER A 272 -2.94 -22.32 4.87
N TYR A 273 -2.11 -21.31 4.68
CA TYR A 273 -0.72 -21.30 5.12
C TYR A 273 -0.64 -20.64 6.50
N ILE A 274 -1.44 -19.59 6.71
CA ILE A 274 -1.52 -18.84 7.96
C ILE A 274 -2.96 -18.80 8.45
N LYS A 275 -3.19 -19.05 9.75
CA LYS A 275 -4.53 -19.10 10.36
C LYS A 275 -5.18 -17.72 10.55
N ILE A 276 -5.42 -16.98 9.45
CA ILE A 276 -6.20 -15.75 9.44
C ILE A 276 -7.68 -16.08 9.21
N THR A 277 -8.55 -15.41 9.96
CA THR A 277 -10.01 -15.47 9.80
C THR A 277 -10.51 -14.09 9.38
N GLU A 278 -11.72 -13.99 8.84
CA GLU A 278 -12.34 -12.71 8.47
C GLU A 278 -12.39 -11.75 9.65
N LYS A 279 -12.75 -12.28 10.83
CA LYS A 279 -12.81 -11.49 12.05
C LYS A 279 -11.44 -10.93 12.42
N ARG A 280 -10.38 -11.76 12.40
CA ARG A 280 -9.00 -11.33 12.70
C ARG A 280 -8.50 -10.31 11.68
N ALA A 281 -8.85 -10.49 10.41
CA ALA A 281 -8.51 -9.54 9.35
C ALA A 281 -9.09 -8.14 9.66
N VAL A 282 -10.38 -8.07 10.01
CA VAL A 282 -11.02 -6.78 10.38
C VAL A 282 -10.44 -6.21 11.69
N GLU A 283 -10.18 -7.05 12.70
CA GLU A 283 -9.54 -6.63 13.96
C GLU A 283 -8.13 -6.06 13.72
N GLY A 284 -7.36 -6.65 12.81
CA GLY A 284 -6.06 -6.13 12.38
C GLY A 284 -6.17 -4.73 11.78
N ILE A 285 -7.13 -4.51 10.87
CA ILE A 285 -7.39 -3.18 10.29
C ILE A 285 -7.79 -2.17 11.38
N MET A 286 -8.61 -2.59 12.34
CA MET A 286 -8.99 -1.75 13.48
C MET A 286 -7.78 -1.38 14.36
N GLY A 287 -6.83 -2.30 14.53
CA GLY A 287 -5.53 -2.03 15.15
C GLY A 287 -4.76 -0.92 14.43
N MET A 288 -4.65 -1.02 13.10
CA MET A 288 -3.98 0.01 12.28
C MET A 288 -4.70 1.36 12.35
N LEU A 289 -6.03 1.37 12.33
CA LEU A 289 -6.84 2.59 12.46
C LEU A 289 -6.59 3.29 13.82
N GLY A 290 -6.32 2.50 14.86
CA GLY A 290 -5.92 2.95 16.19
C GLY A 290 -4.45 3.40 16.32
N SER A 291 -3.61 3.16 15.31
CA SER A 291 -2.16 3.40 15.40
C SER A 291 -1.79 4.88 15.59
N SER A 292 -0.67 5.09 16.28
CA SER A 292 0.01 6.39 16.39
C SER A 292 0.76 6.79 15.13
N VAL A 293 1.04 5.84 14.23
CA VAL A 293 1.75 6.10 12.97
C VAL A 293 0.77 6.68 11.96
N LYS A 294 1.02 7.92 11.51
CA LYS A 294 0.13 8.68 10.63
C LYS A 294 -0.22 7.92 9.35
N VAL A 295 0.80 7.41 8.66
CA VAL A 295 0.62 6.71 7.38
C VAL A 295 -0.30 5.51 7.56
N TRP A 296 -0.13 4.77 8.65
CA TRP A 296 -0.89 3.55 8.92
C TRP A 296 -2.36 3.81 9.20
N HIS A 297 -2.71 4.77 10.06
CA HIS A 297 -4.13 5.03 10.32
C HIS A 297 -4.84 5.66 9.12
N CYS A 298 -4.13 6.38 8.24
CA CYS A 298 -4.69 6.94 7.01
C CYS A 298 -5.01 5.82 6.02
N SER A 299 -4.05 4.93 5.78
CA SER A 299 -4.22 3.78 4.89
C SER A 299 -5.26 2.79 5.43
N ALA A 300 -5.37 2.61 6.75
CA ALA A 300 -6.43 1.80 7.35
C ALA A 300 -7.83 2.42 7.16
N ALA A 301 -7.96 3.74 7.30
CA ALA A 301 -9.20 4.44 7.00
C ALA A 301 -9.60 4.27 5.53
N GLU A 302 -8.65 4.47 4.62
CA GLU A 302 -8.87 4.26 3.18
C GLU A 302 -9.25 2.80 2.86
N LEU A 303 -8.55 1.83 3.45
CA LEU A 303 -8.84 0.41 3.31
C LEU A 303 -10.29 0.09 3.71
N LEU A 304 -10.73 0.52 4.89
CA LEU A 304 -12.13 0.33 5.33
C LEU A 304 -13.13 0.96 4.35
N GLY A 305 -12.83 2.18 3.90
CA GLY A 305 -13.65 2.88 2.93
C GLY A 305 -13.76 2.17 1.58
N ARG A 306 -12.70 1.48 1.13
CA ARG A 306 -12.72 0.70 -0.12
C ARG A 306 -13.37 -0.67 0.06
N LEU A 307 -13.14 -1.34 1.19
CA LEU A 307 -13.69 -2.67 1.47
C LEU A 307 -15.21 -2.68 1.58
N ILE A 308 -15.80 -1.65 2.17
CA ILE A 308 -17.25 -1.58 2.36
C ILE A 308 -18.02 -1.42 1.03
N ILE A 309 -17.35 -0.99 -0.04
CA ILE A 309 -17.97 -0.88 -1.38
C ILE A 309 -18.38 -2.28 -1.89
N ASN A 310 -17.65 -3.33 -1.51
CA ASN A 310 -18.02 -4.69 -1.84
C ASN A 310 -19.12 -5.18 -0.87
N PRO A 311 -20.35 -5.45 -1.34
CA PRO A 311 -21.45 -5.86 -0.46
C PRO A 311 -21.19 -7.21 0.22
N ASP A 312 -20.36 -8.08 -0.35
CA ASP A 312 -19.98 -9.34 0.28
C ASP A 312 -19.13 -9.15 1.55
N ASN A 313 -18.47 -7.99 1.70
CA ASN A 313 -17.68 -7.66 2.89
C ASN A 313 -18.53 -7.03 4.01
N GLU A 314 -19.70 -6.49 3.69
CA GLU A 314 -20.56 -5.76 4.62
C GLU A 314 -20.87 -6.54 5.91
N PRO A 315 -21.27 -7.84 5.87
CA PRO A 315 -21.59 -8.60 7.09
C PRO A 315 -20.43 -8.70 8.08
N PHE A 316 -19.19 -8.64 7.61
CA PHE A 316 -17.99 -8.71 8.45
C PHE A 316 -17.61 -7.35 9.05
N LEU A 317 -17.95 -6.25 8.36
CA LEU A 317 -17.64 -4.88 8.79
C LEU A 317 -18.72 -4.30 9.71
N LEU A 318 -19.99 -4.64 9.48
CA LEU A 318 -21.15 -4.13 10.25
C LEU A 318 -21.00 -4.19 11.78
N PRO A 319 -20.48 -5.28 12.38
CA PRO A 319 -20.29 -5.36 13.83
C PRO A 319 -19.32 -4.31 14.38
N PHE A 320 -18.39 -3.81 13.55
CA PHE A 320 -17.36 -2.86 13.94
C PHE A 320 -17.71 -1.40 13.61
N ILE A 321 -18.80 -1.13 12.87
CA ILE A 321 -19.20 0.21 12.42
C ILE A 321 -19.20 1.28 13.51
N PRO A 322 -19.74 1.05 14.73
CA PRO A 322 -19.70 2.07 15.78
C PRO A 322 -18.26 2.46 16.16
N GLN A 323 -17.34 1.50 16.20
CA GLN A 323 -15.93 1.74 16.53
C GLN A 323 -15.21 2.44 15.36
N ILE A 324 -15.53 2.04 14.13
CA ILE A 324 -15.02 2.66 12.90
C ILE A 324 -15.45 4.13 12.85
N HIS A 325 -16.74 4.43 12.99
CA HIS A 325 -17.25 5.80 12.95
C HIS A 325 -16.60 6.68 14.01
N LYS A 326 -16.59 6.25 15.27
CA LYS A 326 -15.92 6.99 16.34
C LYS A 326 -14.48 7.34 15.97
N ARG A 327 -13.72 6.38 15.47
CA ARG A 327 -12.30 6.58 15.15
C ARG A 327 -12.08 7.44 13.91
N LEU A 328 -12.88 7.29 12.86
CA LEU A 328 -12.83 8.15 11.67
C LEU A 328 -13.23 9.59 12.02
N VAL A 329 -14.24 9.76 12.86
CA VAL A 329 -14.65 11.08 13.36
C VAL A 329 -13.51 11.72 14.17
N ASP A 330 -12.79 10.97 14.99
CA ASP A 330 -11.57 11.45 15.67
C ASP A 330 -10.44 11.80 14.68
N LEU A 331 -10.26 10.99 13.64
CA LEU A 331 -9.25 11.22 12.61
C LEU A 331 -9.51 12.53 11.83
N MET A 332 -10.76 12.90 11.55
CA MET A 332 -11.13 14.18 10.94
C MET A 332 -10.69 15.41 11.77
N SER A 333 -10.44 15.23 13.07
CA SER A 333 -10.03 16.33 13.97
C SER A 333 -8.54 16.55 14.02
N ILE A 334 -7.74 15.62 13.50
CA ILE A 334 -6.29 15.76 13.41
C ILE A 334 -6.00 16.86 12.38
N PRO A 335 -5.15 17.85 12.69
CA PRO A 335 -4.77 18.91 11.75
C PRO A 335 -3.79 18.40 10.68
N ALA A 336 -4.13 17.28 10.04
CA ALA A 336 -3.38 16.65 8.96
C ALA A 336 -4.34 16.42 7.79
N LEU A 337 -4.04 17.06 6.67
CA LEU A 337 -4.87 17.06 5.47
C LEU A 337 -5.16 15.64 4.96
N ASP A 338 -4.13 14.80 4.87
CA ASP A 338 -4.28 13.42 4.40
C ASP A 338 -5.18 12.59 5.32
N ALA A 339 -5.10 12.81 6.64
CA ALA A 339 -5.92 12.12 7.62
C ALA A 339 -7.39 12.54 7.52
N GLN A 340 -7.63 13.84 7.35
CA GLN A 340 -8.97 14.37 7.13
C GLN A 340 -9.56 13.85 5.81
N ALA A 341 -8.77 13.82 4.74
CA ALA A 341 -9.18 13.30 3.44
C ALA A 341 -9.52 11.80 3.49
N ALA A 342 -8.67 10.98 4.13
CA ALA A 342 -8.91 9.56 4.32
C ALA A 342 -10.16 9.30 5.17
N ALA A 343 -10.33 10.03 6.27
CA ALA A 343 -11.49 9.90 7.15
C ALA A 343 -12.80 10.26 6.45
N VAL A 344 -12.87 11.41 5.78
CA VAL A 344 -14.06 11.85 5.04
C VAL A 344 -14.34 10.91 3.87
N GLY A 345 -13.30 10.45 3.16
CA GLY A 345 -13.46 9.48 2.08
C GLY A 345 -14.06 8.15 2.56
N ALA A 346 -13.60 7.63 3.69
CA ALA A 346 -14.13 6.41 4.28
C ALA A 346 -15.57 6.58 4.79
N LEU A 347 -15.85 7.68 5.51
CA LEU A 347 -17.19 8.00 6.00
C LEU A 347 -18.20 8.15 4.86
N TYR A 348 -17.79 8.78 3.76
CA TYR A 348 -18.63 8.91 2.56
C TYR A 348 -19.03 7.54 2.02
N ASN A 349 -18.09 6.61 1.85
CA ASN A 349 -18.44 5.28 1.36
C ASN A 349 -19.31 4.49 2.35
N LEU A 350 -19.07 4.63 3.66
CA LEU A 350 -19.85 3.95 4.70
C LEU A 350 -21.32 4.39 4.72
N VAL A 351 -21.60 5.69 4.58
CA VAL A 351 -22.99 6.20 4.61
C VAL A 351 -23.79 5.86 3.35
N GLU A 352 -23.14 5.60 2.23
CA GLU A 352 -23.80 5.23 0.98
C GLU A 352 -24.25 3.76 0.97
N VAL A 353 -23.66 2.90 1.81
CA VAL A 353 -23.91 1.45 1.80
C VAL A 353 -25.30 1.11 2.32
N ASN A 354 -25.65 1.54 3.54
CA ASN A 354 -26.95 1.19 4.13
C ASN A 354 -27.46 2.25 5.13
N MET A 355 -28.74 2.12 5.47
CA MET A 355 -29.43 2.99 6.42
C MET A 355 -28.80 2.94 7.83
N ASP A 356 -28.39 1.76 8.30
CA ASP A 356 -27.83 1.57 9.65
C ASP A 356 -26.53 2.37 9.85
N CYS A 357 -25.65 2.43 8.85
CA CYS A 357 -24.47 3.28 8.83
C CYS A 357 -24.83 4.77 8.96
N ARG A 358 -25.86 5.23 8.22
CA ARG A 358 -26.33 6.63 8.32
C ARG A 358 -26.87 6.95 9.71
N LEU A 359 -27.69 6.08 10.29
CA LEU A 359 -28.22 6.27 11.65
C LEU A 359 -27.10 6.31 12.69
N LYS A 360 -26.17 5.34 12.61
CA LYS A 360 -25.02 5.27 13.53
C LYS A 360 -24.10 6.48 13.42
N LEU A 361 -23.79 6.95 12.21
CA LEU A 361 -22.93 8.13 12.04
C LEU A 361 -23.61 9.41 12.56
N ALA A 362 -24.89 9.62 12.29
CA ALA A 362 -25.61 10.78 12.80
C ALA A 362 -25.68 10.79 14.34
N SER A 363 -25.73 9.62 14.96
CA SER A 363 -25.68 9.48 16.43
C SER A 363 -24.27 9.61 17.03
N GLU A 364 -23.22 9.53 16.21
CA GLU A 364 -21.84 9.59 16.67
C GLU A 364 -21.50 11.02 17.14
N ARG A 365 -20.86 11.09 18.32
CA ARG A 365 -20.60 12.38 18.96
C ARG A 365 -19.65 13.21 18.10
N TRP A 366 -20.00 14.47 17.89
CA TRP A 366 -19.22 15.44 17.09
C TRP A 366 -19.15 15.17 15.59
N ALA A 367 -19.81 14.13 15.06
CA ALA A 367 -19.72 13.81 13.64
C ALA A 367 -20.20 15.00 12.77
N ILE A 368 -21.38 15.54 13.08
CA ILE A 368 -21.97 16.67 12.34
C ILE A 368 -21.13 17.94 12.50
N ASP A 369 -20.72 18.29 13.73
CA ASP A 369 -19.85 19.44 14.00
C ASP A 369 -18.54 19.39 13.20
N ARG A 370 -17.91 18.22 13.15
CA ARG A 370 -16.61 18.02 12.47
C ARG A 370 -16.76 18.07 10.95
N LEU A 371 -17.83 17.50 10.40
CA LEU A 371 -18.16 17.64 8.97
C LEU A 371 -18.40 19.10 8.59
N LEU A 372 -19.16 19.84 9.41
CA LEU A 372 -19.39 21.28 9.21
C LEU A 372 -18.08 22.07 9.29
N LYS A 373 -17.19 21.71 10.21
CA LYS A 373 -15.86 22.33 10.30
C LYS A 373 -15.03 22.11 9.04
N VAL A 374 -15.05 20.91 8.43
CA VAL A 374 -14.35 20.62 7.16
C VAL A 374 -14.85 21.53 6.03
N ILE A 375 -16.16 21.81 6.01
CA ILE A 375 -16.79 22.65 4.97
C ILE A 375 -16.50 24.14 5.21
N LYS A 376 -16.61 24.61 6.47
CA LYS A 376 -16.36 26.01 6.85
C LYS A 376 -14.88 26.39 6.81
N MET A 377 -13.99 25.46 7.13
CA MET A 377 -12.53 25.59 7.00
C MET A 377 -12.07 24.69 5.85
N PRO A 378 -12.22 25.13 4.58
CA PRO A 378 -12.15 24.25 3.44
C PRO A 378 -10.78 23.58 3.30
N HIS A 379 -10.83 22.27 3.11
CA HIS A 379 -9.68 21.46 2.73
C HIS A 379 -9.15 21.90 1.34
N PRO A 380 -7.82 21.88 1.09
CA PRO A 380 -7.24 22.30 -0.18
C PRO A 380 -7.65 21.44 -1.37
N VAL A 381 -8.11 20.21 -1.12
CA VAL A 381 -8.72 19.34 -2.13
C VAL A 381 -10.25 19.53 -2.08
N PRO A 382 -10.89 20.19 -3.09
CA PRO A 382 -12.31 20.52 -3.06
C PRO A 382 -13.24 19.31 -2.94
N GLU A 383 -12.81 18.19 -3.51
CA GLU A 383 -13.53 16.92 -3.46
C GLU A 383 -13.82 16.44 -2.03
N ILE A 384 -12.94 16.75 -1.07
CA ILE A 384 -13.13 16.38 0.34
C ILE A 384 -14.29 17.16 0.95
N CYS A 385 -14.36 18.46 0.69
CA CYS A 385 -15.47 19.30 1.14
C CYS A 385 -16.80 18.91 0.48
N ARG A 386 -16.76 18.55 -0.82
CA ARG A 386 -17.93 18.03 -1.55
C ARG A 386 -18.45 16.74 -0.92
N LYS A 387 -17.56 15.78 -0.62
CA LYS A 387 -17.92 14.54 0.08
C LYS A 387 -18.48 14.81 1.47
N ALA A 388 -17.91 15.74 2.23
CA ALA A 388 -18.45 16.12 3.54
C ALA A 388 -19.88 16.69 3.45
N ALA A 389 -20.17 17.51 2.45
CA ALA A 389 -21.52 18.03 2.20
C ALA A 389 -22.49 16.91 1.78
N MET A 390 -22.06 15.98 0.92
CA MET A 390 -22.87 14.82 0.53
C MET A 390 -23.14 13.88 1.70
N ILE A 391 -22.19 13.68 2.62
CA ILE A 391 -22.43 12.91 3.84
C ILE A 391 -23.60 13.54 4.61
N LEU A 392 -23.56 14.86 4.86
CA LEU A 392 -24.64 15.55 5.57
C LEU A 392 -25.99 15.43 4.84
N GLU A 393 -25.98 15.52 3.51
CA GLU A 393 -27.18 15.29 2.68
C GLU A 393 -27.74 13.88 2.88
N SER A 394 -26.89 12.85 2.73
CA SER A 394 -27.27 11.45 2.94
C SER A 394 -27.81 11.23 4.36
N LEU A 395 -27.22 11.85 5.38
CA LEU A 395 -27.71 11.75 6.77
C LEU A 395 -29.10 12.37 6.97
N VAL A 396 -29.40 13.51 6.35
CA VAL A 396 -30.71 14.18 6.44
C VAL A 396 -31.82 13.40 5.73
N SER A 397 -31.47 12.65 4.68
CA SER A 397 -32.44 11.82 3.94
C SER A 397 -33.15 10.80 4.85
N GLU A 398 -32.55 10.44 5.99
CA GLU A 398 -33.12 9.50 6.95
C GLU A 398 -34.04 10.20 7.97
N PRO A 399 -35.34 9.85 8.02
CA PRO A 399 -36.30 10.53 8.89
C PRO A 399 -35.94 10.49 10.38
N GLN A 400 -35.28 9.40 10.83
CA GLN A 400 -34.89 9.21 12.22
C GLN A 400 -33.76 10.17 12.65
N ASN A 401 -32.96 10.63 11.69
CA ASN A 401 -31.86 11.55 11.95
C ASN A 401 -32.32 13.01 12.07
N LYS A 402 -33.51 13.37 11.56
CA LYS A 402 -34.02 14.75 11.55
C LYS A 402 -33.92 15.42 12.93
N GLY A 403 -34.28 14.72 14.01
CA GLY A 403 -34.22 15.27 15.36
C GLY A 403 -32.81 15.71 15.78
N VAL A 404 -31.77 14.97 15.38
CA VAL A 404 -30.37 15.30 15.69
C VAL A 404 -29.87 16.42 14.78
N LEU A 405 -30.19 16.39 13.49
CA LEU A 405 -29.71 17.38 12.52
C LEU A 405 -30.42 18.74 12.62
N LEU A 406 -31.65 18.81 13.14
CA LEU A 406 -32.34 20.08 13.41
C LEU A 406 -31.57 20.99 14.37
N ALA A 407 -30.77 20.42 15.29
CA ALA A 407 -29.90 21.21 16.17
C ALA A 407 -28.85 22.04 15.40
N PHE A 408 -28.57 21.68 14.14
CA PHE A 408 -27.59 22.32 13.27
C PHE A 408 -28.22 23.18 12.16
N GLU A 409 -29.54 23.39 12.19
CA GLU A 409 -30.29 24.15 11.16
C GLU A 409 -29.67 25.53 10.88
N ASN A 410 -29.34 26.28 11.94
CA ASN A 410 -28.71 27.60 11.80
C ASN A 410 -27.35 27.53 11.09
N ALA A 411 -26.55 26.49 11.36
CA ALA A 411 -25.25 26.32 10.71
C ALA A 411 -25.40 25.93 9.23
N PHE A 412 -26.43 25.16 8.88
CA PHE A 412 -26.76 24.84 7.50
C PHE A 412 -27.23 26.07 6.72
N ALA A 413 -28.09 26.90 7.32
CA ALA A 413 -28.52 28.17 6.74
C ALA A 413 -27.36 29.14 6.54
N GLU A 414 -26.45 29.23 7.51
CA GLU A 414 -25.24 30.05 7.39
C GLU A 414 -24.41 29.63 6.16
N ILE A 415 -24.14 28.32 5.98
CA ILE A 415 -23.37 27.82 4.84
C ILE A 415 -24.09 28.08 3.51
N LEU A 416 -25.42 27.91 3.47
CA LEU A 416 -26.24 28.21 2.29
C LEU A 416 -26.05 29.65 1.80
N PHE A 417 -25.95 30.62 2.72
CA PHE A 417 -25.83 32.04 2.40
C PHE A 417 -24.38 32.56 2.31
N LEU A 418 -23.40 31.82 2.82
CA LEU A 418 -21.98 32.21 2.81
C LEU A 418 -21.30 31.98 1.45
N ASP A 419 -21.49 30.80 0.85
CA ASP A 419 -20.74 30.38 -0.34
C ASP A 419 -21.64 29.62 -1.32
N GLY A 420 -21.71 30.10 -2.56
CA GLY A 420 -22.51 29.50 -3.62
C GLY A 420 -22.07 28.09 -4.05
N ARG A 421 -20.87 27.63 -3.65
CA ARG A 421 -20.34 26.31 -4.06
C ARG A 421 -21.18 25.12 -3.58
N TYR A 422 -21.78 25.22 -2.39
CA TYR A 422 -22.59 24.14 -1.81
C TYR A 422 -24.05 24.54 -1.58
N SER A 423 -24.47 25.72 -2.07
CA SER A 423 -25.79 26.28 -1.81
C SER A 423 -26.92 25.34 -2.20
N ASP A 424 -26.84 24.67 -3.36
CA ASP A 424 -27.84 23.68 -3.79
C ASP A 424 -27.95 22.51 -2.80
N THR A 425 -26.82 21.96 -2.36
CA THR A 425 -26.79 20.84 -1.40
C THR A 425 -27.39 21.26 -0.05
N PHE A 426 -27.02 22.43 0.46
CA PHE A 426 -27.54 22.93 1.74
C PHE A 426 -29.00 23.39 1.65
N ALA A 427 -29.47 23.85 0.49
CA ALA A 427 -30.88 24.11 0.24
C ALA A 427 -31.69 22.80 0.28
N ARG A 428 -31.19 21.73 -0.34
CA ARG A 428 -31.81 20.39 -0.27
C ARG A 428 -31.84 19.84 1.16
N ILE A 429 -30.75 19.98 1.91
CA ILE A 429 -30.67 19.61 3.33
C ILE A 429 -31.74 20.35 4.15
N LEU A 430 -31.84 21.67 4.04
CA LEU A 430 -32.83 22.47 4.78
C LEU A 430 -34.26 22.17 4.34
N TYR A 431 -34.48 21.97 3.05
CA TYR A 431 -35.77 21.54 2.53
C TYR A 431 -36.18 20.21 3.17
N GLU A 432 -35.30 19.21 3.23
CA GLU A 432 -35.68 17.94 3.85
C GLU A 432 -35.86 18.04 5.36
N LEU A 433 -35.05 18.82 6.08
CA LEU A 433 -35.26 19.01 7.52
C LEU A 433 -36.62 19.64 7.85
N THR A 434 -37.09 20.54 6.99
CA THR A 434 -38.37 21.26 7.16
C THR A 434 -39.55 20.55 6.49
N SER A 435 -39.30 19.62 5.57
CA SER A 435 -40.33 18.82 4.93
C SER A 435 -41.02 17.94 6.00
N ARG A 436 -42.35 18.01 6.04
CA ARG A 436 -43.12 17.12 6.92
C ARG A 436 -42.94 15.68 6.42
N PRO A 437 -42.65 14.71 7.30
CA PRO A 437 -42.57 13.31 6.91
C PRO A 437 -43.94 12.86 6.42
N ASN A 438 -44.12 12.84 5.10
CA ASN A 438 -45.19 12.23 4.33
C ASN A 438 -46.51 12.00 5.09
N ASN A 439 -47.16 13.07 5.56
CA ASN A 439 -48.62 13.05 5.57
C ASN A 439 -49.01 13.20 4.12
N LYS A 440 -49.63 12.15 3.55
CA LYS A 440 -50.37 12.23 2.28
C LYS A 440 -50.96 13.63 2.18
N VAL A 441 -50.71 14.30 1.05
CA VAL A 441 -51.33 15.57 0.70
C VAL A 441 -52.84 15.40 0.83
N ALA A 442 -53.38 15.67 2.01
CA ALA A 442 -54.75 16.07 2.16
C ALA A 442 -54.72 17.50 1.63
N ALA A 443 -55.10 17.64 0.37
CA ALA A 443 -55.44 18.92 -0.19
C ALA A 443 -56.52 19.52 0.73
N ALA A 444 -56.10 20.41 1.63
CA ALA A 444 -57.02 21.31 2.27
C ALA A 444 -57.46 22.26 1.17
N GLN A 445 -58.59 21.94 0.54
CA GLN A 445 -59.36 22.91 -0.24
C GLN A 445 -59.58 24.12 0.68
N GLY A 446 -58.86 25.21 0.38
CA GLY A 446 -59.10 26.49 1.01
C GLY A 446 -60.51 26.95 0.67
N VAL A 447 -61.40 26.85 1.65
CA VAL A 447 -62.67 27.58 1.63
C VAL A 447 -62.32 29.05 1.84
N TRP A 448 -62.29 29.81 0.75
CA TRP A 448 -62.31 31.26 0.83
C TRP A 448 -63.71 31.68 1.28
N GLY A 449 -63.80 32.21 2.49
CA GLY A 449 -65.01 32.83 3.02
C GLY A 449 -65.21 34.23 2.42
N MET A 450 -66.45 34.44 1.99
CA MET A 450 -67.16 35.65 1.53
C MET A 450 -66.55 37.01 1.87
#